data_AF-A0A812J8E3-F1
#
_entry.id   AF-A0A812J8E3-F1
#
_cell.length_a   1.000
_cell.length_b   1.000
_cell.length_c   1.000
_cell.angle_alpha   90.00
_cell.angle_beta   90.00
_cell.angle_gamma   90.00
#
_symmetry.space_group_name_H-M   'P 1'
#
loop_
_entity.id
_entity.type
_entity.pdbx_description
1 polymer ?
#
loop_
_entity_poly.entity_id
_entity_poly.type
_entity_poly.pdbx_seq_one_letter_code
_entity_poly.pdbx_strand_id
1 'polypeptide(L)'
;MALRLASIAVYLATAMASCGEDETCQFEMATRFAPVLRLDKTTVDELRCLPGHPEYTYNIRKTGNTDVICESDITKLERGEVPIFYRYEECAEGVVILIYYIWYSHQPACLDINVANIVEQDFGAHKADWERIAVHIRMNQVVKVRFHQHRGSYTKARQNMEFDGNSQHTVIYVGQDSHGSYHNAGGTGNCLYFQDFRRFEDPRLKLEGWHFLIDIKNKSTNLPEWFWGDRQYYDGYPSPGELVHKDQGCNDNSCRGVDKYNYLTGICTGVICGCRRSDWCDDVPFGSTMEEKPCDTSRMDDLQDQAKDFIGSLFDRNSDTASISGTVNFQRFAGALLIGCLQLSLGVVC
;
A
#
# COMPACT_ATOMS: atom_id res chain seq x y z
N MET A 1 -53.87 -1.62 37.39
CA MET A 1 -52.56 -2.28 37.58
C MET A 1 -52.14 -2.84 36.23
N ALA A 2 -51.37 -2.07 35.45
CA ALA A 2 -51.06 -2.40 34.06
C ALA A 2 -49.64 -2.97 33.96
N LEU A 3 -49.52 -4.22 33.51
CA LEU A 3 -48.25 -4.90 33.36
C LEU A 3 -47.53 -4.37 32.11
N ARG A 4 -46.46 -3.59 32.28
CA ARG A 4 -45.57 -3.25 31.17
C ARG A 4 -44.69 -4.46 30.85
N LEU A 5 -45.04 -5.19 29.81
CA LEU A 5 -44.10 -6.12 29.17
C LEU A 5 -42.97 -5.31 28.54
N ALA A 6 -41.78 -5.39 29.13
CA ALA A 6 -40.58 -4.88 28.51
C ALA A 6 -40.17 -5.84 27.39
N SER A 7 -40.21 -5.37 26.14
CA SER A 7 -39.65 -6.09 25.01
C SER A 7 -38.13 -6.18 25.17
N ILE A 8 -37.65 -7.30 25.72
CA ILE A 8 -36.24 -7.68 25.64
C ILE A 8 -35.98 -8.04 24.18
N ALA A 9 -35.57 -7.05 23.41
CA ALA A 9 -35.00 -7.27 22.09
C ALA A 9 -33.69 -8.04 22.30
N VAL A 10 -33.74 -9.35 22.07
CA VAL A 10 -32.55 -10.20 22.03
C VAL A 10 -31.75 -9.80 20.80
N TYR A 11 -30.88 -8.81 20.98
CA TYR A 11 -29.71 -8.63 20.13
C TYR A 11 -28.78 -9.81 20.37
N LEU A 12 -29.11 -10.92 19.71
CA LEU A 12 -28.10 -11.90 19.31
C LEU A 12 -27.16 -11.17 18.37
N ALA A 13 -26.16 -10.51 18.95
CA ALA A 13 -24.93 -10.23 18.25
C ALA A 13 -24.38 -11.61 17.88
N THR A 14 -24.68 -12.05 16.66
CA THR A 14 -23.89 -13.06 15.98
C THR A 14 -22.51 -12.47 15.83
N ALA A 15 -21.68 -12.68 16.85
CA ALA A 15 -20.25 -12.76 16.66
C ALA A 15 -20.09 -13.78 15.53
N MET A 16 -19.79 -13.30 14.32
CA MET A 16 -19.56 -14.20 13.20
C MET A 16 -18.41 -15.08 13.63
N ALA A 17 -18.68 -16.38 13.72
CA ALA A 17 -17.64 -17.35 13.91
C ALA A 17 -16.64 -17.19 12.77
N SER A 18 -15.39 -17.56 13.03
CA SER A 18 -14.42 -17.69 11.95
C SER A 18 -14.94 -18.72 10.94
N CYS A 19 -14.68 -18.51 9.65
CA CYS A 19 -15.31 -19.25 8.57
C CYS A 19 -14.87 -20.73 8.49
N GLY A 20 -13.79 -21.10 9.19
CA GLY A 20 -13.10 -22.36 9.04
C GLY A 20 -12.69 -22.58 7.59
N GLU A 21 -13.15 -23.68 7.02
CA GLU A 21 -12.93 -24.05 5.61
C GLU A 21 -14.16 -23.72 4.71
N ASP A 22 -15.14 -22.94 5.19
CA ASP A 22 -16.30 -22.52 4.37
C ASP A 22 -15.89 -21.44 3.37
N GLU A 23 -15.66 -21.85 2.13
CA GLU A 23 -15.24 -20.98 1.03
C GLU A 23 -16.25 -19.86 0.70
N THR A 24 -17.55 -20.08 0.96
CA THR A 24 -18.59 -19.05 0.73
C THR A 24 -18.47 -17.97 1.79
N CYS A 25 -18.34 -18.36 3.07
CA CYS A 25 -18.10 -17.42 4.17
C CYS A 25 -16.78 -16.65 3.97
N GLN A 26 -15.70 -17.34 3.57
CA GLN A 26 -14.40 -16.71 3.29
C GLN A 26 -14.49 -15.68 2.17
N PHE A 27 -15.19 -16.02 1.07
CA PHE A 27 -15.43 -15.10 -0.04
C PHE A 27 -16.29 -13.90 0.39
N GLU A 28 -17.39 -14.12 1.12
CA GLU A 28 -18.23 -13.02 1.62
C GLU A 28 -17.45 -12.06 2.54
N MET A 29 -16.54 -12.59 3.38
CA MET A 29 -15.62 -11.76 4.15
C MET A 29 -14.64 -11.00 3.24
N ALA A 30 -14.03 -11.66 2.25
CA ALA A 30 -13.13 -11.03 1.29
C ALA A 30 -13.82 -9.90 0.51
N THR A 31 -15.03 -10.13 0.01
CA THR A 31 -15.86 -9.08 -0.63
C THR A 31 -16.11 -7.92 0.32
N ARG A 32 -16.55 -8.20 1.55
CA ARG A 32 -16.94 -7.17 2.55
C ARG A 32 -15.80 -6.28 3.00
N PHE A 33 -14.59 -6.82 3.06
CA PHE A 33 -13.40 -6.15 3.61
C PHE A 33 -12.35 -5.80 2.55
N ALA A 34 -12.68 -5.96 1.26
CA ALA A 34 -11.78 -5.59 0.16
C ALA A 34 -11.47 -4.09 0.18
N PRO A 35 -10.23 -3.67 -0.13
CA PRO A 35 -9.86 -2.27 -0.21
C PRO A 35 -10.44 -1.56 -1.44
N VAL A 36 -10.50 -0.23 -1.37
CA VAL A 36 -10.52 0.63 -2.57
C VAL A 36 -9.10 1.14 -2.79
N LEU A 37 -8.47 0.80 -3.91
CA LEU A 37 -7.19 1.38 -4.29
C LEU A 37 -7.43 2.67 -5.06
N ARG A 38 -6.68 3.72 -4.76
CA ARG A 38 -6.66 5.01 -5.44
C ARG A 38 -5.28 5.22 -6.06
N LEU A 39 -5.23 5.35 -7.38
CA LEU A 39 -3.99 5.48 -8.16
C LEU A 39 -3.64 6.97 -8.35
N ASP A 40 -2.37 7.28 -8.60
CA ASP A 40 -1.95 8.64 -8.97
C ASP A 40 -2.48 8.99 -10.37
N LYS A 41 -2.82 10.26 -10.60
CA LYS A 41 -3.30 10.73 -11.90
C LYS A 41 -2.37 10.38 -13.07
N THR A 42 -1.06 10.42 -12.83
CA THR A 42 -0.03 10.19 -13.86
C THR A 42 0.23 8.71 -14.15
N THR A 43 -0.45 7.79 -13.45
CA THR A 43 -0.33 6.34 -13.71
C THR A 43 -0.74 5.98 -15.15
N VAL A 44 -1.46 6.85 -15.87
CA VAL A 44 -1.88 6.62 -17.27
C VAL A 44 -1.02 7.38 -18.30
N ASP A 45 -0.44 8.52 -17.92
CA ASP A 45 0.16 9.47 -18.87
C ASP A 45 1.65 9.21 -19.18
N GLU A 46 2.34 8.45 -18.32
CA GLU A 46 3.83 8.42 -18.27
C GLU A 46 4.41 6.99 -18.19
N LEU A 47 3.91 6.04 -19.01
CA LEU A 47 4.40 4.64 -19.09
C LEU A 47 4.32 3.83 -17.77
N ARG A 48 3.54 4.31 -16.80
CA ARG A 48 3.20 3.59 -15.59
C ARG A 48 2.11 2.56 -15.88
N CYS A 49 2.11 1.48 -15.12
CA CYS A 49 1.13 0.42 -15.29
C CYS A 49 -0.07 0.66 -14.36
N LEU A 50 -1.28 0.56 -14.91
CA LEU A 50 -2.44 0.21 -14.10
C LEU A 50 -2.29 -1.23 -13.58
N PRO A 51 -2.95 -1.59 -12.45
CA PRO A 51 -3.04 -2.99 -12.06
C PRO A 51 -3.82 -3.78 -13.13
N GLY A 52 -3.47 -5.05 -13.33
CA GLY A 52 -3.99 -5.85 -14.43
C GLY A 52 -4.12 -7.35 -14.13
N HIS A 53 -4.26 -8.17 -15.17
CA HIS A 53 -4.35 -9.62 -15.04
C HIS A 53 -3.05 -10.32 -15.47
N PRO A 54 -2.37 -11.09 -14.59
CA PRO A 54 -1.04 -11.66 -14.85
C PRO A 54 -0.96 -12.57 -16.10
N GLU A 55 -2.03 -13.31 -16.39
CA GLU A 55 -2.16 -14.15 -17.59
C GLU A 55 -1.84 -13.42 -18.91
N TYR A 56 -2.20 -12.14 -19.02
CA TYR A 56 -1.98 -11.38 -20.25
C TYR A 56 -0.47 -11.22 -20.52
N THR A 57 0.29 -10.79 -19.51
CA THR A 57 1.76 -10.70 -19.61
C THR A 57 2.39 -12.08 -19.73
N TYR A 58 1.91 -13.10 -19.03
CA TYR A 58 2.40 -14.47 -19.20
C TYR A 58 2.32 -14.93 -20.65
N ASN A 59 1.16 -14.80 -21.29
CA ASN A 59 0.94 -15.27 -22.66
C ASN A 59 1.83 -14.51 -23.65
N ILE A 60 2.05 -13.20 -23.46
CA ILE A 60 2.98 -12.41 -24.27
C ILE A 60 4.44 -12.86 -24.03
N ARG A 61 4.88 -12.97 -22.77
CA ARG A 61 6.24 -13.41 -22.39
C ARG A 61 6.56 -14.82 -22.92
N LYS A 62 5.56 -15.71 -22.98
CA LYS A 62 5.68 -17.06 -23.53
C LYS A 62 6.07 -17.09 -25.01
N THR A 63 5.81 -16.01 -25.76
CA THR A 63 6.26 -15.86 -27.16
C THR A 63 7.73 -15.43 -27.30
N GLY A 64 8.42 -15.14 -26.19
CA GLY A 64 9.78 -14.59 -26.18
C GLY A 64 9.86 -13.06 -26.20
N ASN A 65 8.73 -12.36 -26.06
CA ASN A 65 8.69 -10.90 -25.99
C ASN A 65 9.39 -10.38 -24.71
N THR A 66 10.33 -9.43 -24.87
CA THR A 66 11.10 -8.82 -23.77
C THR A 66 10.71 -7.39 -23.44
N ASP A 67 9.73 -6.81 -24.15
CA ASP A 67 9.39 -5.39 -24.08
C ASP A 67 8.68 -5.03 -22.75
N VAL A 68 8.58 -3.73 -22.44
CA VAL A 68 7.69 -3.27 -21.38
C VAL A 68 6.23 -3.54 -21.79
N ILE A 69 5.48 -4.18 -20.89
CA ILE A 69 4.05 -4.42 -21.03
C ILE A 69 3.40 -3.65 -19.89
N CYS A 70 2.47 -2.75 -20.18
CA CYS A 70 1.61 -2.11 -19.19
C CYS A 70 0.14 -2.29 -19.55
N GLU A 71 -0.69 -2.44 -18.52
CA GLU A 71 -2.11 -2.13 -18.62
C GLU A 71 -2.28 -0.61 -18.53
N SER A 72 -3.13 -0.06 -19.38
CA SER A 72 -3.43 1.39 -19.44
C SER A 72 -4.91 1.70 -19.70
N ASP A 73 -5.75 0.67 -19.85
CA ASP A 73 -7.18 0.83 -20.05
C ASP A 73 -7.91 1.06 -18.72
N ILE A 74 -8.09 2.35 -18.36
CA ILE A 74 -8.88 2.78 -17.19
C ILE A 74 -10.27 2.12 -17.17
N THR A 75 -10.87 1.82 -18.34
CA THR A 75 -12.23 1.26 -18.39
C THR A 75 -12.32 -0.16 -17.80
N LYS A 76 -11.19 -0.86 -17.67
CA LYS A 76 -11.13 -2.14 -16.93
C LYS A 76 -11.25 -1.96 -15.42
N LEU A 77 -10.75 -0.84 -14.88
CA LEU A 77 -10.99 -0.48 -13.47
C LEU A 77 -12.47 -0.18 -13.25
N GLU A 78 -13.06 0.65 -14.11
CA GLU A 78 -14.47 1.07 -14.04
C GLU A 78 -15.46 -0.10 -14.18
N ARG A 79 -15.10 -1.14 -14.95
CA ARG A 79 -15.93 -2.35 -15.14
C ARG A 79 -15.63 -3.48 -14.15
N GLY A 80 -14.62 -3.33 -13.29
CA GLY A 80 -14.19 -4.40 -12.39
C GLY A 80 -13.55 -5.60 -13.10
N GLU A 81 -12.89 -5.39 -14.24
CA GLU A 81 -12.21 -6.44 -15.02
C GLU A 81 -10.79 -6.76 -14.51
N VAL A 82 -10.27 -5.96 -13.57
CA VAL A 82 -8.95 -6.15 -12.95
C VAL A 82 -9.08 -7.01 -11.67
N PRO A 83 -8.41 -8.17 -11.58
CA PRO A 83 -8.52 -9.04 -10.42
C PRO A 83 -7.75 -8.49 -9.21
N ILE A 84 -8.31 -8.71 -8.02
CA ILE A 84 -7.53 -8.73 -6.77
C ILE A 84 -7.48 -10.18 -6.28
N PHE A 85 -6.27 -10.63 -5.97
CA PHE A 85 -6.02 -11.95 -5.39
C PHE A 85 -6.13 -11.86 -3.87
N TYR A 86 -6.73 -12.82 -3.18
CA TYR A 86 -6.88 -12.75 -1.73
C TYR A 86 -6.55 -14.07 -1.02
N ARG A 87 -6.03 -13.96 0.20
CA ARG A 87 -5.79 -15.05 1.14
C ARG A 87 -6.56 -14.81 2.42
N TYR A 88 -7.37 -15.79 2.82
CA TYR A 88 -8.04 -15.82 4.12
C TYR A 88 -7.18 -16.56 5.16
N GLU A 89 -7.11 -16.04 6.39
CA GLU A 89 -6.37 -16.66 7.49
C GLU A 89 -7.05 -16.39 8.84
N GLU A 90 -7.15 -17.43 9.68
CA GLU A 90 -7.70 -17.32 11.03
C GLU A 90 -6.58 -17.26 12.07
N CYS A 91 -6.68 -16.31 12.99
CA CYS A 91 -5.76 -16.16 14.10
C CYS A 91 -6.43 -16.57 15.42
N ALA A 92 -5.69 -16.39 16.53
CA ALA A 92 -6.24 -16.60 17.86
C ALA A 92 -7.50 -15.74 18.12
N GLU A 93 -8.36 -16.21 19.02
CA GLU A 93 -9.49 -15.44 19.57
C GLU A 93 -10.51 -14.91 18.53
N GLY A 94 -10.64 -15.56 17.38
CA GLY A 94 -11.60 -15.19 16.34
C GLY A 94 -11.21 -13.93 15.57
N VAL A 95 -9.92 -13.57 15.56
CA VAL A 95 -9.35 -12.62 14.61
C VAL A 95 -9.23 -13.29 13.23
N VAL A 96 -9.54 -12.51 12.19
CA VAL A 96 -9.35 -12.91 10.79
C VAL A 96 -8.39 -11.92 10.13
N ILE A 97 -7.47 -12.42 9.31
CA ILE A 97 -6.68 -11.62 8.39
C ILE A 97 -7.09 -11.95 6.96
N LEU A 98 -7.31 -10.91 6.17
CA LEU A 98 -7.42 -10.99 4.73
C LEU A 98 -6.22 -10.29 4.10
N ILE A 99 -5.38 -11.02 3.36
CA ILE A 99 -4.28 -10.43 2.58
C ILE A 99 -4.72 -10.33 1.13
N TYR A 100 -4.75 -9.11 0.60
CA TYR A 100 -5.05 -8.81 -0.79
C TYR A 100 -3.74 -8.55 -1.53
N TYR A 101 -3.57 -9.17 -2.69
CA TYR A 101 -2.43 -9.03 -3.58
C TYR A 101 -2.89 -8.45 -4.91
N ILE A 102 -2.14 -7.47 -5.40
CA ILE A 102 -2.42 -6.70 -6.61
C ILE A 102 -1.21 -6.84 -7.53
N TRP A 103 -1.48 -7.03 -8.82
CA TRP A 103 -0.43 -7.29 -9.80
C TRP A 103 -0.30 -6.15 -10.81
N TYR A 104 0.94 -5.79 -11.08
CA TYR A 104 1.34 -4.85 -12.11
C TYR A 104 2.31 -5.56 -13.06
N SER A 105 2.23 -5.29 -14.37
CA SER A 105 3.06 -5.96 -15.37
C SER A 105 4.50 -5.45 -15.46
N HIS A 106 4.76 -4.26 -14.94
CA HIS A 106 6.07 -3.62 -14.88
C HIS A 106 6.07 -2.51 -13.83
N GLN A 107 7.13 -2.42 -13.02
CA GLN A 107 7.44 -1.25 -12.20
C GLN A 107 8.46 -0.38 -12.96
N PRO A 108 8.20 0.93 -13.17
CA PRO A 108 9.12 1.85 -13.84
C PRO A 108 10.42 2.07 -13.04
N ALA A 109 11.36 2.79 -13.64
CA ALA A 109 12.56 3.25 -12.93
C ALA A 109 12.16 4.21 -11.79
N CYS A 110 12.70 3.93 -10.61
CA CYS A 110 12.36 4.62 -9.37
C CYS A 110 13.21 5.87 -9.11
N LEU A 111 14.46 5.85 -9.56
CA LEU A 111 15.47 6.90 -9.37
C LEU A 111 16.51 6.81 -10.50
N ASP A 112 16.84 7.93 -11.12
CA ASP A 112 18.10 8.09 -11.86
C ASP A 112 19.26 8.28 -10.87
N ILE A 113 20.05 7.24 -10.60
CA ILE A 113 21.23 7.35 -9.74
C ILE A 113 22.42 7.80 -10.60
N ASN A 114 22.84 9.06 -10.44
CA ASN A 114 24.06 9.59 -11.04
C ASN A 114 24.97 10.18 -9.96
N VAL A 115 25.89 9.36 -9.43
CA VAL A 115 26.80 9.73 -8.34
C VAL A 115 28.23 9.32 -8.69
N ALA A 116 29.08 10.33 -8.89
CA ALA A 116 30.47 10.18 -9.32
C ALA A 116 30.62 9.37 -10.64
N ASN A 117 31.02 8.10 -10.55
CA ASN A 117 31.19 7.21 -11.70
C ASN A 117 30.14 6.09 -11.74
N ILE A 118 29.10 6.17 -10.91
CA ILE A 118 27.97 5.24 -10.89
C ILE A 118 26.80 5.95 -11.58
N VAL A 119 26.36 5.38 -12.70
CA VAL A 119 25.18 5.80 -13.45
C VAL A 119 24.28 4.59 -13.58
N GLU A 120 23.09 4.64 -12.98
CA GLU A 120 22.06 3.61 -13.02
C GLU A 120 20.71 4.29 -13.25
N GLN A 121 20.19 4.15 -14.47
CA GLN A 121 19.00 4.84 -14.95
C GLN A 121 17.70 4.03 -14.75
N ASP A 122 17.86 2.73 -14.51
CA ASP A 122 16.77 1.78 -14.31
C ASP A 122 16.68 1.29 -12.85
N PHE A 123 17.21 2.06 -11.89
CA PHE A 123 17.23 1.62 -10.48
C PHE A 123 15.79 1.41 -9.99
N GLY A 124 15.48 0.20 -9.53
CA GLY A 124 14.14 -0.20 -9.12
C GLY A 124 13.21 -0.66 -10.25
N ALA A 125 13.57 -0.52 -11.52
CA ALA A 125 12.74 -1.02 -12.62
C ALA A 125 12.74 -2.56 -12.68
N HIS A 126 11.58 -3.19 -12.85
CA HIS A 126 11.47 -4.64 -13.11
C HIS A 126 10.19 -5.03 -13.83
N LYS A 127 10.19 -6.21 -14.48
CA LYS A 127 8.98 -6.79 -15.07
C LYS A 127 8.25 -7.63 -14.02
N ALA A 128 6.92 -7.53 -14.02
CA ALA A 128 6.03 -8.02 -12.98
C ALA A 128 6.33 -7.44 -11.58
N ASP A 129 5.25 -7.13 -10.88
CA ASP A 129 5.29 -6.62 -9.52
C ASP A 129 4.03 -7.06 -8.77
N TRP A 130 4.19 -7.35 -7.47
CA TRP A 130 3.19 -7.99 -6.61
C TRP A 130 3.10 -7.23 -5.28
N GLU A 131 2.21 -6.26 -5.28
CA GLU A 131 1.93 -5.43 -4.12
C GLU A 131 0.82 -6.02 -3.26
N ARG A 132 0.75 -5.61 -1.98
CA ARG A 132 -0.21 -6.21 -1.04
C ARG A 132 -0.65 -5.37 0.15
N ILE A 133 -1.85 -5.66 0.63
CA ILE A 133 -2.46 -5.06 1.82
C ILE A 133 -2.98 -6.19 2.70
N ALA A 134 -2.70 -6.17 4.01
CA ALA A 134 -3.30 -7.10 4.96
C ALA A 134 -4.29 -6.39 5.89
N VAL A 135 -5.54 -6.83 5.89
CA VAL A 135 -6.64 -6.28 6.67
C VAL A 135 -6.92 -7.18 7.86
N HIS A 136 -6.81 -6.64 9.08
CA HIS A 136 -7.06 -7.37 10.32
C HIS A 136 -8.46 -7.05 10.87
N ILE A 137 -9.28 -8.09 10.99
CA ILE A 137 -10.70 -8.03 11.33
C ILE A 137 -10.92 -8.70 12.69
N ARG A 138 -11.71 -8.04 13.53
CA ARG A 138 -12.19 -8.57 14.82
C ARG A 138 -13.65 -8.17 14.98
N MET A 139 -14.50 -9.08 15.45
CA MET A 139 -15.94 -8.83 15.63
C MET A 139 -16.61 -8.20 14.39
N ASN A 140 -16.22 -8.66 13.20
CA ASN A 140 -16.75 -8.19 11.91
C ASN A 140 -16.54 -6.67 11.66
N GLN A 141 -15.41 -6.12 12.16
CA GLN A 141 -14.93 -4.77 11.83
C GLN A 141 -13.43 -4.79 11.53
N VAL A 142 -12.97 -3.96 10.59
CA VAL A 142 -11.54 -3.66 10.41
C VAL A 142 -11.01 -2.93 11.64
N VAL A 143 -10.00 -3.50 12.31
CA VAL A 143 -9.33 -2.90 13.48
C VAL A 143 -8.05 -2.17 13.07
N LYS A 144 -7.30 -2.77 12.14
CA LYS A 144 -6.02 -2.25 11.66
C LYS A 144 -5.73 -2.80 10.26
N VAL A 145 -4.96 -2.06 9.47
CA VAL A 145 -4.46 -2.52 8.15
C VAL A 145 -2.96 -2.36 8.10
N ARG A 146 -2.29 -3.38 7.58
CA ARG A 146 -0.88 -3.34 7.22
C ARG A 146 -0.77 -2.98 5.74
N PHE A 147 0.04 -1.95 5.50
CA PHE A 147 0.39 -1.43 4.20
C PHE A 147 1.82 -1.87 3.88
N HIS A 148 2.04 -2.46 2.71
CA HIS A 148 3.38 -2.84 2.24
C HIS A 148 3.96 -1.78 1.31
N GLN A 149 5.29 -1.70 1.29
CA GLN A 149 6.09 -0.88 0.39
C GLN A 149 7.39 -1.63 0.17
N HIS A 150 7.70 -2.02 -1.07
CA HIS A 150 8.88 -2.83 -1.37
C HIS A 150 8.93 -4.10 -0.48
N ARG A 151 10.00 -4.26 0.31
CA ARG A 151 10.19 -5.40 1.22
C ARG A 151 9.60 -5.17 2.63
N GLY A 152 9.18 -3.95 2.93
CA GLY A 152 8.77 -3.54 4.25
C GLY A 152 7.26 -3.32 4.37
N SER A 153 6.84 -2.96 5.58
CA SER A 153 5.44 -2.70 5.89
C SER A 153 5.28 -1.86 7.16
N TYR A 154 4.08 -1.33 7.35
CA TYR A 154 3.66 -0.61 8.55
C TYR A 154 2.17 -0.77 8.77
N THR A 155 1.70 -0.66 10.02
CA THR A 155 0.28 -0.87 10.34
C THR A 155 -0.37 0.41 10.85
N LYS A 156 -1.55 0.77 10.33
CA LYS A 156 -2.37 1.88 10.85
C LYS A 156 -3.63 1.37 11.53
N ALA A 157 -4.03 2.07 12.59
CA ALA A 157 -5.22 1.79 13.38
C ALA A 157 -6.47 2.31 12.68
N ARG A 158 -7.65 1.72 12.94
CA ARG A 158 -8.91 2.09 12.28
C ARG A 158 -9.15 3.61 12.24
N GLN A 159 -8.90 4.29 13.35
CA GLN A 159 -9.12 5.74 13.50
C GLN A 159 -8.12 6.62 12.73
N ASN A 160 -7.03 6.04 12.22
CA ASN A 160 -5.96 6.72 11.48
C ASN A 160 -5.97 6.32 9.98
N MET A 161 -7.11 5.87 9.47
CA MET A 161 -7.29 5.43 8.08
C MET A 161 -8.57 6.00 7.48
N GLU A 162 -8.57 6.17 6.16
CA GLU A 162 -9.77 6.52 5.40
C GLU A 162 -10.57 5.24 5.02
N PHE A 163 -11.89 5.35 5.05
CA PHE A 163 -12.83 4.32 4.60
C PHE A 163 -13.74 4.91 3.53
N ASP A 164 -14.15 4.08 2.57
CA ASP A 164 -15.09 4.53 1.53
C ASP A 164 -16.51 4.66 2.12
N GLY A 165 -16.94 5.91 2.35
CA GLY A 165 -18.23 6.23 2.98
C GLY A 165 -18.42 5.57 4.35
N ASN A 166 -19.56 4.88 4.52
CA ASN A 166 -19.91 4.17 5.76
C ASN A 166 -19.57 2.67 5.72
N SER A 167 -18.69 2.24 4.81
CA SER A 167 -18.39 0.82 4.56
C SER A 167 -17.31 0.24 5.49
N GLN A 168 -16.81 -0.96 5.15
CA GLN A 168 -15.59 -1.53 5.72
C GLN A 168 -14.43 -1.55 4.70
N HIS A 169 -14.63 -0.99 3.51
CA HIS A 169 -13.59 -0.89 2.49
C HIS A 169 -12.62 0.23 2.87
N THR A 170 -11.41 -0.15 3.29
CA THR A 170 -10.34 0.81 3.55
C THR A 170 -9.82 1.39 2.26
N VAL A 171 -9.60 2.70 2.25
CA VAL A 171 -8.96 3.40 1.13
C VAL A 171 -7.45 3.21 1.22
N ILE A 172 -6.86 2.71 0.15
CA ILE A 172 -5.43 2.54 -0.03
C ILE A 172 -5.00 3.48 -1.15
N TYR A 173 -4.04 4.35 -0.88
CA TYR A 173 -3.37 5.13 -1.90
C TYR A 173 -2.20 4.32 -2.44
N VAL A 174 -2.08 4.24 -3.75
CA VAL A 174 -1.01 3.50 -4.46
C VAL A 174 0.07 4.48 -4.88
N GLY A 175 1.33 4.11 -4.67
CA GLY A 175 2.48 4.85 -5.15
C GLY A 175 2.54 4.90 -6.68
N GLN A 176 2.82 6.08 -7.21
CA GLN A 176 2.95 6.35 -8.64
C GLN A 176 4.01 5.47 -9.32
N ASP A 177 5.17 5.32 -8.69
CA ASP A 177 6.34 4.64 -9.29
C ASP A 177 6.63 3.27 -8.71
N SER A 178 6.47 3.06 -7.40
CA SER A 178 6.76 1.81 -6.70
C SER A 178 5.55 0.92 -6.44
N HIS A 179 4.36 1.36 -6.84
CA HIS A 179 3.05 0.75 -6.53
C HIS A 179 2.76 0.52 -5.03
N GLY A 180 3.66 0.95 -4.13
CA GLY A 180 3.55 0.72 -2.70
C GLY A 180 2.20 1.17 -2.14
N SER A 181 1.76 0.50 -1.09
CA SER A 181 0.48 0.78 -0.44
C SER A 181 0.63 1.81 0.68
N TYR A 182 -0.33 2.75 0.74
CA TYR A 182 -0.33 3.85 1.70
C TYR A 182 -1.72 4.16 2.26
N HIS A 183 -1.75 4.62 3.52
CA HIS A 183 -3.00 5.03 4.19
C HIS A 183 -3.45 6.46 3.80
N ASN A 184 -2.60 7.22 3.09
CA ASN A 184 -2.84 8.63 2.78
C ASN A 184 -2.24 9.05 1.42
N ALA A 185 -2.82 10.09 0.83
CA ALA A 185 -2.29 10.82 -0.32
C ALA A 185 -0.93 11.49 -0.02
N GLY A 186 -0.36 12.20 -1.00
CA GLY A 186 0.84 13.03 -0.84
C GLY A 186 2.05 12.48 -1.60
N GLY A 187 3.24 12.58 -1.00
CA GLY A 187 4.51 12.22 -1.63
C GLY A 187 5.25 13.41 -2.24
N THR A 188 6.51 13.18 -2.55
CA THR A 188 7.48 14.16 -3.08
C THR A 188 8.18 13.69 -4.37
N GLY A 189 7.68 12.63 -5.01
CA GLY A 189 8.06 12.22 -6.37
C GLY A 189 9.27 11.30 -6.50
N ASN A 190 9.37 10.27 -5.65
CA ASN A 190 10.27 9.13 -5.90
C ASN A 190 9.82 7.88 -5.12
N CYS A 191 10.19 6.69 -5.57
CA CYS A 191 9.82 5.40 -4.93
C CYS A 191 10.26 5.18 -3.47
N LEU A 192 10.98 6.11 -2.82
CA LEU A 192 11.44 5.88 -1.45
C LEU A 192 10.24 5.87 -0.50
N TYR A 193 10.39 5.20 0.65
CA TYR A 193 9.30 5.07 1.62
C TYR A 193 8.65 6.43 1.91
N PHE A 194 7.34 6.46 1.69
CA PHE A 194 6.45 7.64 1.79
C PHE A 194 6.72 8.83 0.86
N GLN A 195 7.75 8.79 0.02
CA GLN A 195 8.05 9.85 -0.95
C GLN A 195 7.37 9.62 -2.30
N ASP A 196 6.84 8.42 -2.55
CA ASP A 196 6.17 8.12 -3.83
C ASP A 196 4.90 8.97 -3.98
N PHE A 197 4.62 9.46 -5.19
CA PHE A 197 3.46 10.32 -5.43
C PHE A 197 2.14 9.54 -5.37
N ARG A 198 1.11 10.17 -4.78
CA ARG A 198 -0.16 9.53 -4.42
C ARG A 198 -1.34 10.50 -4.62
N ARG A 199 -1.38 11.17 -5.78
CA ARG A 199 -2.31 12.26 -6.09
C ARG A 199 -3.54 11.71 -6.80
N PHE A 200 -4.51 11.27 -6.01
CA PHE A 200 -5.82 10.87 -6.51
C PHE A 200 -6.65 12.10 -6.92
N GLU A 201 -6.48 12.54 -8.16
CA GLU A 201 -7.19 13.69 -8.74
C GLU A 201 -8.33 13.29 -9.70
N ASP A 202 -8.27 12.11 -10.33
CA ASP A 202 -9.34 11.57 -11.18
C ASP A 202 -10.13 10.46 -10.42
N PRO A 203 -11.43 10.67 -10.13
CA PRO A 203 -12.27 9.67 -9.45
C PRO A 203 -12.40 8.31 -10.16
N ARG A 204 -12.03 8.22 -11.44
CA ARG A 204 -12.03 6.98 -12.24
C ARG A 204 -10.80 6.10 -12.00
N LEU A 205 -9.70 6.69 -11.49
CA LEU A 205 -8.46 5.98 -11.19
C LEU A 205 -8.53 5.27 -9.83
N LYS A 206 -9.57 4.46 -9.66
CA LYS A 206 -9.77 3.61 -8.48
C LYS A 206 -10.06 2.17 -8.88
N LEU A 207 -9.52 1.23 -8.10
CA LEU A 207 -9.88 -0.18 -8.17
C LEU A 207 -10.72 -0.53 -6.94
N GLU A 208 -11.98 -0.86 -7.16
CA GLU A 208 -12.91 -1.34 -6.14
C GLU A 208 -12.72 -2.86 -5.98
N GLY A 209 -11.98 -3.27 -4.95
CA GLY A 209 -11.39 -4.61 -4.87
C GLY A 209 -12.36 -5.78 -4.74
N TRP A 210 -13.66 -5.53 -4.57
CA TRP A 210 -14.69 -6.55 -4.41
C TRP A 210 -15.32 -7.04 -5.71
N HIS A 211 -15.12 -6.35 -6.85
CA HIS A 211 -15.77 -6.73 -8.12
C HIS A 211 -15.21 -8.01 -8.72
N PHE A 212 -13.91 -8.26 -8.56
CA PHE A 212 -13.24 -9.44 -9.10
C PHE A 212 -12.18 -9.97 -8.12
N LEU A 213 -12.62 -10.84 -7.21
CA LEU A 213 -11.76 -11.50 -6.23
C LEU A 213 -11.39 -12.92 -6.66
N ILE A 214 -10.10 -13.27 -6.54
CA ILE A 214 -9.57 -14.61 -6.81
C ILE A 214 -8.89 -15.15 -5.54
N ASP A 215 -9.37 -16.29 -5.03
CA ASP A 215 -8.79 -16.94 -3.85
C ASP A 215 -7.46 -17.64 -4.19
N ILE A 216 -6.40 -17.35 -3.43
CA ILE A 216 -5.06 -17.96 -3.61
C ILE A 216 -4.81 -19.12 -2.63
N LYS A 217 -5.65 -20.15 -2.68
CA LYS A 217 -5.41 -21.42 -1.97
C LYS A 217 -4.35 -22.29 -2.66
N ASN A 218 -3.24 -22.49 -1.96
CA ASN A 218 -2.10 -23.34 -2.34
C ASN A 218 -2.39 -24.87 -2.28
N LYS A 219 -3.60 -25.29 -2.68
CA LYS A 219 -4.05 -26.69 -2.72
C LYS A 219 -4.91 -27.04 -3.94
N SER A 220 -5.28 -26.05 -4.78
CA SER A 220 -5.99 -26.35 -6.02
C SER A 220 -5.02 -26.93 -7.05
N THR A 221 -5.24 -28.20 -7.42
CA THR A 221 -4.47 -28.90 -8.46
C THR A 221 -4.77 -28.41 -9.88
N ASN A 222 -5.75 -27.51 -10.03
CA ASN A 222 -6.31 -27.07 -11.31
C ASN A 222 -6.05 -25.57 -11.57
N LEU A 223 -5.04 -24.99 -10.91
CA LEU A 223 -4.63 -23.61 -11.15
C LEU A 223 -3.98 -23.49 -12.54
N PRO A 224 -4.26 -22.40 -13.30
CA PRO A 224 -3.76 -22.25 -14.66
C PRO A 224 -2.24 -22.11 -14.70
N GLU A 225 -1.63 -22.44 -15.85
CA GLU A 225 -0.16 -22.50 -16.00
C GLU A 225 0.55 -21.20 -15.60
N TRP A 226 -0.07 -20.04 -15.89
CA TRP A 226 0.47 -18.73 -15.53
C TRP A 226 0.57 -18.48 -14.02
N PHE A 227 -0.25 -19.18 -13.20
CA PHE A 227 -0.20 -19.11 -11.74
C PHE A 227 1.09 -19.70 -11.16
N TRP A 228 1.83 -20.46 -11.97
CA TRP A 228 3.12 -21.08 -11.65
C TRP A 228 4.27 -20.51 -12.49
N GLY A 229 4.02 -19.47 -13.30
CA GLY A 229 4.94 -18.96 -14.33
C GLY A 229 6.19 -18.20 -13.83
N ASP A 230 6.30 -17.96 -12.52
CA ASP A 230 7.36 -17.23 -11.78
C ASP A 230 8.66 -16.97 -12.58
N ARG A 231 9.64 -17.88 -12.46
CA ARG A 231 11.05 -17.52 -12.68
C ARG A 231 11.43 -17.38 -14.14
N GLN A 232 10.61 -17.91 -15.04
CA GLN A 232 10.91 -17.92 -16.46
C GLN A 232 10.29 -16.70 -17.18
N TYR A 233 9.18 -16.16 -16.67
CA TYR A 233 8.37 -15.16 -17.39
C TYR A 233 8.17 -13.84 -16.63
N TYR A 234 8.50 -13.78 -15.34
CA TYR A 234 8.27 -12.63 -14.45
C TYR A 234 9.53 -12.21 -13.67
N ASP A 235 10.69 -12.16 -14.33
CA ASP A 235 11.99 -11.71 -13.77
C ASP A 235 12.45 -12.37 -12.43
N GLY A 236 11.88 -13.52 -12.05
CA GLY A 236 12.24 -14.24 -10.82
C GLY A 236 11.40 -13.89 -9.59
N TYR A 237 10.28 -13.16 -9.76
CA TYR A 237 9.37 -12.81 -8.68
C TYR A 237 8.36 -13.92 -8.37
N PRO A 238 8.18 -14.29 -7.08
CA PRO A 238 7.27 -15.37 -6.66
C PRO A 238 5.91 -15.28 -7.33
N SER A 239 5.49 -16.39 -7.96
CA SER A 239 4.11 -16.46 -8.42
C SER A 239 3.13 -16.48 -7.24
N PRO A 240 1.83 -16.21 -7.47
CA PRO A 240 0.80 -16.22 -6.43
C PRO A 240 0.80 -17.47 -5.53
N GLY A 241 1.17 -18.64 -6.06
CA GLY A 241 1.32 -19.87 -5.26
C GLY A 241 2.46 -19.81 -4.24
N GLU A 242 3.59 -19.15 -4.56
CA GLU A 242 4.70 -18.93 -3.62
C GLU A 242 4.41 -17.81 -2.60
N LEU A 243 3.57 -16.82 -2.94
CA LEU A 243 3.21 -15.72 -2.01
C LEU A 243 2.59 -16.25 -0.72
N VAL A 244 1.81 -17.34 -0.81
CA VAL A 244 1.18 -18.05 0.32
C VAL A 244 2.21 -18.52 1.37
N HIS A 245 3.46 -18.79 0.98
CA HIS A 245 4.50 -19.29 1.89
C HIS A 245 5.41 -18.22 2.50
N LYS A 246 5.48 -17.03 1.92
CA LYS A 246 6.45 -15.98 2.31
C LYS A 246 5.93 -15.07 3.42
N ASP A 247 4.61 -15.03 3.61
CA ASP A 247 3.92 -14.13 4.54
C ASP A 247 3.28 -14.94 5.66
N GLN A 248 3.72 -14.74 6.91
CA GLN A 248 3.23 -15.52 8.06
C GLN A 248 1.93 -14.97 8.67
N GLY A 249 1.35 -13.92 8.07
CA GLY A 249 -0.02 -13.46 8.30
C GLY A 249 -0.26 -13.10 9.76
N CYS A 250 -0.91 -13.99 10.50
CA CYS A 250 -1.15 -13.87 11.94
C CYS A 250 0.14 -13.64 12.74
N ASN A 251 1.25 -14.28 12.32
CA ASN A 251 2.52 -14.27 13.04
C ASN A 251 3.51 -13.20 12.55
N ASP A 252 3.25 -12.53 11.43
CA ASP A 252 4.11 -11.44 10.94
C ASP A 252 4.02 -10.24 11.91
N ASN A 253 5.16 -9.65 12.30
CA ASN A 253 5.20 -8.47 13.17
C ASN A 253 4.50 -7.26 12.55
N SER A 254 3.70 -6.53 13.35
CA SER A 254 2.83 -5.42 12.90
C SER A 254 3.61 -4.31 12.19
N CYS A 255 4.89 -4.16 12.47
CA CYS A 255 5.81 -3.53 11.54
C CYS A 255 6.94 -4.47 11.10
N ARG A 256 7.41 -4.26 9.87
CA ARG A 256 8.73 -4.68 9.40
C ARG A 256 9.31 -3.60 8.48
N GLY A 257 10.22 -2.76 8.96
CA GLY A 257 11.18 -2.09 8.05
C GLY A 257 12.41 -2.99 7.84
N VAL A 258 13.24 -2.73 6.82
CA VAL A 258 14.22 -3.77 6.37
C VAL A 258 15.68 -3.39 6.00
N ASP A 259 16.14 -2.13 5.99
CA ASP A 259 17.52 -1.77 5.52
C ASP A 259 18.35 -0.88 6.52
N LYS A 260 19.12 0.18 6.21
CA LYS A 260 19.69 1.19 7.18
C LYS A 260 19.49 2.70 6.78
N TYR A 261 18.64 3.49 7.49
CA TYR A 261 18.28 4.90 7.14
C TYR A 261 19.49 5.84 7.13
N ASN A 262 19.68 6.58 6.03
CA ASN A 262 20.83 7.44 5.84
C ASN A 262 20.49 8.92 6.03
N TYR A 263 20.76 9.44 7.24
CA TYR A 263 20.54 10.84 7.62
C TYR A 263 21.25 11.86 6.71
N LEU A 264 22.33 11.49 6.01
CA LEU A 264 23.07 12.41 5.12
C LEU A 264 22.42 12.60 3.75
N THR A 265 21.57 11.67 3.31
CA THR A 265 20.97 11.70 1.97
C THR A 265 19.47 11.95 1.97
N GLY A 266 18.80 11.82 3.13
CA GLY A 266 17.32 11.84 3.22
C GLY A 266 16.66 10.61 2.60
N ILE A 267 17.46 9.63 2.16
CA ILE A 267 16.99 8.42 1.50
C ILE A 267 16.60 7.39 2.56
N CYS A 268 15.35 6.93 2.50
CA CYS A 268 14.84 5.89 3.39
C CYS A 268 15.25 4.49 2.94
N THR A 269 16.54 4.23 2.95
CA THR A 269 17.11 2.90 2.73
C THR A 269 17.16 2.12 4.05
N GLY A 270 16.13 2.06 4.94
CA GLY A 270 16.20 1.75 6.42
C GLY A 270 15.34 0.65 7.13
N VAL A 271 15.84 0.02 8.22
CA VAL A 271 15.11 -1.03 9.05
C VAL A 271 13.85 -0.48 9.72
N ILE A 272 13.72 0.84 9.78
CA ILE A 272 12.68 1.54 10.52
C ILE A 272 11.82 2.37 9.54
N CYS A 273 12.05 2.23 8.23
CA CYS A 273 11.38 3.06 7.21
C CYS A 273 9.87 2.85 7.21
N GLY A 274 9.38 1.62 7.08
CA GLY A 274 7.96 1.34 7.33
C GLY A 274 7.55 1.79 8.75
N CYS A 275 8.31 1.39 9.76
CA CYS A 275 7.90 1.49 11.16
C CYS A 275 7.69 2.89 11.68
N ARG A 276 8.35 3.89 11.09
CA ARG A 276 8.16 5.29 11.45
C ARG A 276 6.69 5.75 11.41
N ARG A 277 5.90 5.29 10.42
CA ARG A 277 4.46 5.61 10.34
C ARG A 277 3.55 4.55 10.96
N SER A 278 4.10 3.45 11.47
CA SER A 278 3.31 2.40 12.12
C SER A 278 2.72 2.93 13.42
N ASP A 279 1.43 2.66 13.63
CA ASP A 279 0.79 2.86 14.92
C ASP A 279 1.16 1.75 15.90
N TRP A 280 1.62 0.57 15.45
CA TRP A 280 2.12 -0.51 16.32
C TRP A 280 3.62 -0.72 16.19
N CYS A 281 4.26 -0.98 17.32
CA CYS A 281 5.70 -1.12 17.42
C CYS A 281 6.14 -2.54 17.00
N ASP A 282 7.45 -2.69 16.73
CA ASP A 282 7.98 -3.71 15.81
C ASP A 282 7.89 -5.17 16.29
N ASP A 283 7.42 -5.44 17.50
CA ASP A 283 7.42 -6.77 18.13
C ASP A 283 6.01 -7.38 18.34
N VAL A 284 4.93 -6.72 17.92
CA VAL A 284 3.54 -7.22 18.11
C VAL A 284 3.06 -8.02 16.88
N PRO A 285 2.72 -9.32 16.98
CA PRO A 285 2.18 -10.08 15.86
C PRO A 285 0.90 -9.46 15.27
N PHE A 286 0.71 -9.53 13.95
CA PHE A 286 -0.44 -8.89 13.30
C PHE A 286 -1.76 -9.45 13.80
N GLY A 287 -1.86 -10.77 13.90
CA GLY A 287 -3.04 -11.49 14.39
C GLY A 287 -3.27 -11.40 15.90
N SER A 288 -2.44 -10.65 16.63
CA SER A 288 -2.59 -10.44 18.06
C SER A 288 -3.82 -9.58 18.38
N THR A 289 -4.63 -10.06 19.31
CA THR A 289 -5.72 -9.31 19.96
C THR A 289 -5.24 -8.32 21.02
N MET A 290 -3.94 -8.33 21.37
CA MET A 290 -3.40 -7.41 22.35
C MET A 290 -3.47 -5.98 21.80
N GLU A 291 -4.34 -5.17 22.43
CA GLU A 291 -4.41 -3.73 22.27
C GLU A 291 -3.20 -3.07 22.97
N GLU A 292 -2.00 -3.44 22.55
CA GLU A 292 -0.80 -2.70 22.91
C GLU A 292 -0.96 -1.25 22.44
N LYS A 293 -0.59 -0.32 23.32
CA LYS A 293 -0.77 1.11 23.07
C LYS A 293 -0.04 1.49 21.79
N PRO A 294 -0.63 2.36 20.94
CA PRO A 294 0.07 2.82 19.77
C PRO A 294 1.40 3.48 20.13
N CYS A 295 2.41 3.37 19.25
CA CYS A 295 3.66 4.09 19.43
C CYS A 295 3.36 5.60 19.44
N ASP A 296 3.69 6.29 20.55
CA ASP A 296 3.27 7.69 20.83
C ASP A 296 3.79 8.72 19.80
N THR A 297 4.72 8.31 18.92
CA THR A 297 5.38 9.16 17.91
C THR A 297 4.68 9.20 16.55
N SER A 298 3.87 8.20 16.17
CA SER A 298 3.40 8.04 14.78
C SER A 298 2.66 9.28 14.24
N ARG A 299 1.82 9.89 15.08
CA ARG A 299 1.06 11.10 14.77
C ARG A 299 1.93 12.32 14.48
N MET A 300 3.08 12.46 15.14
CA MET A 300 4.00 13.59 14.90
C MET A 300 4.75 13.42 13.58
N ASP A 301 5.07 12.18 13.21
CA ASP A 301 5.70 11.87 11.92
C ASP A 301 4.74 12.07 10.74
N ASP A 302 3.48 11.63 10.87
CA ASP A 302 2.43 11.88 9.87
C ASP A 302 2.23 13.41 9.63
N LEU A 303 2.23 14.22 10.70
CA LEU A 303 2.12 15.69 10.59
C LEU A 303 3.36 16.34 9.96
N GLN A 304 4.56 15.87 10.26
CA GLN A 304 5.79 16.37 9.64
C GLN A 304 5.81 16.11 8.14
N ASP A 305 5.34 14.94 7.72
CA ASP A 305 5.33 14.58 6.30
C ASP A 305 4.19 15.27 5.55
N GLN A 306 3.00 15.45 6.14
CA GLN A 306 1.96 16.31 5.55
C GLN A 306 2.47 17.74 5.31
N ALA A 307 3.31 18.28 6.20
CA ALA A 307 3.94 19.58 5.98
C ALA A 307 4.97 19.55 4.83
N LYS A 308 5.71 18.46 4.64
CA LYS A 308 6.61 18.28 3.48
C LYS A 308 5.84 18.14 2.17
N ASP A 309 4.79 17.31 2.15
CA ASP A 309 3.92 17.10 0.99
C ASP A 309 3.26 18.43 0.56
N PHE A 310 2.80 19.23 1.53
CA PHE A 310 2.31 20.58 1.27
C PHE A 310 3.38 21.47 0.62
N ILE A 311 4.60 21.51 1.19
CA ILE A 311 5.72 22.30 0.65
C ILE A 311 6.12 21.81 -0.76
N GLY A 312 6.20 20.50 -0.98
CA GLY A 312 6.49 19.90 -2.29
C GLY A 312 5.46 20.30 -3.34
N SER A 313 4.17 20.18 -3.02
CA SER A 313 3.07 20.57 -3.92
C SER A 313 3.07 22.06 -4.30
N LEU A 314 3.66 22.93 -3.47
CA LEU A 314 3.85 24.35 -3.79
C LEU A 314 5.01 24.55 -4.79
N PHE A 315 6.03 23.69 -4.80
CA PHE A 315 7.12 23.75 -5.77
C PHE A 315 6.72 23.12 -7.12
N ASP A 316 6.04 21.98 -7.12
CA ASP A 316 5.59 21.30 -8.35
C ASP A 316 4.68 22.20 -9.20
N ARG A 317 3.75 22.92 -8.55
CA ARG A 317 2.87 23.91 -9.20
C ARG A 317 3.61 25.08 -9.85
N ASN A 318 4.87 25.31 -9.49
CA ASN A 318 5.71 26.32 -10.13
C ASN A 318 6.55 25.72 -11.28
N SER A 319 6.98 24.46 -11.21
CA SER A 319 7.70 23.80 -12.32
C SER A 319 6.85 23.62 -13.58
N ASP A 320 5.53 23.41 -13.44
CA ASP A 320 4.59 23.37 -14.58
C ASP A 320 4.55 24.68 -15.39
N THR A 321 5.08 25.78 -14.84
CA THR A 321 5.20 27.07 -15.54
C THR A 321 6.60 27.37 -16.09
N ALA A 322 7.59 26.50 -15.86
CA ALA A 322 8.98 26.75 -16.21
C ALA A 322 9.77 25.46 -16.52
N SER A 323 9.72 25.00 -17.78
CA SER A 323 10.66 24.00 -18.31
C SER A 323 12.06 24.58 -18.51
N ILE A 324 12.74 24.90 -17.40
CA ILE A 324 14.13 25.35 -17.41
C ILE A 324 15.04 24.12 -17.21
N SER A 325 15.68 23.70 -18.29
CA SER A 325 16.76 22.72 -18.25
C SER A 325 17.95 23.29 -17.47
N GLY A 326 18.07 22.93 -16.19
CA GLY A 326 19.11 23.43 -15.31
C GLY A 326 19.54 22.41 -14.26
N THR A 327 20.80 22.01 -14.31
CA THR A 327 21.44 21.17 -13.29
C THR A 327 21.43 21.88 -11.92
N VAL A 328 20.53 21.47 -11.02
CA VAL A 328 20.41 22.07 -9.68
C VAL A 328 21.51 21.55 -8.77
N ASN A 329 22.44 22.43 -8.40
CA ASN A 329 23.58 22.10 -7.57
C ASN A 329 23.20 22.21 -6.08
N PHE A 330 22.90 21.06 -5.44
CA PHE A 330 22.22 20.96 -4.14
C PHE A 330 22.94 21.64 -2.94
N GLN A 331 24.22 21.97 -3.06
CA GLN A 331 25.04 22.46 -1.93
C GLN A 331 24.72 23.88 -1.42
N ARG A 332 23.89 24.68 -2.10
CA ARG A 332 23.66 26.10 -1.72
C ARG A 332 22.40 26.40 -0.91
N PHE A 333 21.43 25.51 -0.82
CA PHE A 333 20.12 25.84 -0.20
C PHE A 333 19.98 25.50 1.30
N ALA A 334 20.84 24.63 1.85
CA ALA A 334 20.80 24.28 3.28
C ALA A 334 21.03 25.48 4.23
N GLY A 335 21.68 26.56 3.76
CA GLY A 335 21.97 27.75 4.58
C GLY A 335 20.76 28.67 4.85
N ALA A 336 19.69 28.59 4.06
CA ALA A 336 18.56 29.53 4.17
C ALA A 336 17.52 29.12 5.23
N LEU A 337 17.25 27.82 5.39
CA LEU A 337 16.20 27.33 6.31
C LEU A 337 16.55 27.53 7.78
N LEU A 338 17.84 27.50 8.13
CA LEU A 338 18.33 27.63 9.53
C LEU A 338 18.13 29.03 10.13
N ILE A 339 17.89 30.05 9.31
CA ILE A 339 17.67 31.44 9.78
C ILE A 339 16.18 31.68 10.11
N GLY A 340 15.25 31.01 9.42
CA GLY A 340 13.81 31.22 9.59
C GLY A 340 13.23 30.74 10.92
N CYS A 341 13.76 29.67 11.51
CA CYS A 341 13.27 29.12 12.78
C CYS A 341 13.74 29.88 14.03
N LEU A 342 14.69 30.81 13.92
CA LEU A 342 15.29 31.47 15.09
C LEU A 342 14.59 32.76 15.55
N GLN A 343 13.56 33.23 14.83
CA GLN A 343 12.89 34.52 15.11
C GLN A 343 11.54 34.46 15.84
N LEU A 344 11.03 33.26 16.16
CA LEU A 344 9.71 33.09 16.80
C LEU A 344 9.72 32.99 18.34
N SER A 345 10.85 33.30 19.00
CA SER A 345 11.04 33.14 20.45
C SER A 345 11.44 34.42 21.21
N LEU A 346 10.98 35.60 20.77
CA LEU A 346 11.06 36.84 21.55
C LEU A 346 9.73 37.59 21.48
N GLY A 347 8.91 37.41 22.51
CA GLY A 347 7.67 38.18 22.69
C GLY A 347 7.96 39.59 23.20
N VAL A 348 7.25 40.58 22.66
CA VAL A 348 7.11 41.91 23.24
C VAL A 348 5.62 42.26 23.27
N VAL A 349 5.16 42.69 24.43
CA VAL A 349 3.77 43.08 24.73
C VAL A 349 3.60 44.58 24.51
N CYS A 350 2.43 44.96 23.99
CA CYS A 350 1.72 46.18 24.37
C CYS A 350 0.39 45.75 25.02
#